data_AF-A0A656JN81-F1
#
_entry.id   AF-A0A656JN81-F1
#
_cell.length_a   1.000
_cell.length_b   1.000
_cell.length_c   1.000
_cell.angle_alpha   90.00
_cell.angle_beta   90.00
_cell.angle_gamma   90.00
#
_symmetry.space_group_name_H-M   'P 1'
#
loop_
_entity.id
_entity.type
_entity.pdbx_description
1 polymer ?
#
loop_
_entity_poly.entity_id
_entity_poly.type
_entity_poly.pdbx_seq_one_letter_code
_entity_poly.pdbx_strand_id
1 'polypeptide(L)'
;KLDTLVGIFGIGMLPTGSKDPYALRRAALGILRILIEKKLDLNLVETVKFAVTQFGAKVKPAGLAEQVLEFIFDRLRARYEDEGVEVAVYLSVRALQPASALDFDQRVQAVQAFRKLPQ
;
A
#
# COMPACT_ATOMS: atom_id res chain seq x y z
N LYS A 1 7.38 11.47 -0.39
CA LYS A 1 7.17 10.13 -0.99
C LYS A 1 5.72 9.91 -1.41
N LEU A 2 4.73 10.11 -0.51
CA LEU A 2 3.31 9.90 -0.85
C LEU A 2 2.78 10.96 -1.83
N ASP A 3 3.14 12.22 -1.62
CA ASP A 3 2.96 13.34 -2.55
C ASP A 3 3.44 13.02 -3.96
N THR A 4 4.66 12.49 -4.11
CA THR A 4 5.20 12.08 -5.41
C THR A 4 4.33 11.00 -6.05
N LEU A 5 3.91 10.01 -5.28
CA LEU A 5 3.11 8.90 -5.77
C LEU A 5 1.73 9.39 -6.24
N VAL A 6 1.06 10.21 -5.44
CA VAL A 6 -0.24 10.82 -5.79
C VAL A 6 -0.12 11.76 -6.99
N GLY A 7 0.89 12.63 -7.03
CA GLY A 7 1.09 13.58 -8.12
C GLY A 7 1.36 12.89 -9.46
N ILE A 8 2.23 11.88 -9.49
CA ILE A 8 2.57 11.14 -10.71
C ILE A 8 1.39 10.29 -11.22
N PHE A 9 0.64 9.65 -10.32
CA PHE A 9 -0.61 8.98 -10.69
C PHE A 9 -1.65 9.99 -11.22
N GLY A 10 -1.76 11.15 -10.57
CA GLY A 10 -2.74 12.18 -10.91
C GLY A 10 -2.54 12.82 -12.29
N ILE A 11 -1.32 12.75 -12.85
CA ILE A 11 -1.00 13.15 -14.22
C ILE A 11 -0.96 11.97 -15.22
N GLY A 12 -1.35 10.77 -14.80
CA GLY A 12 -1.45 9.59 -15.67
C GLY A 12 -0.13 8.90 -16.01
N MET A 13 0.94 9.17 -15.28
CA MET A 13 2.29 8.63 -15.53
C MET A 13 2.53 7.34 -14.75
N LEU A 14 1.66 6.34 -14.96
CA LEU A 14 1.70 5.08 -14.22
C LEU A 14 2.85 4.16 -14.70
N PRO A 15 3.38 3.29 -13.83
CA PRO A 15 4.36 2.28 -14.25
C PRO A 15 3.71 1.29 -15.23
N THR A 16 4.44 0.87 -16.26
CA THR A 16 3.94 -0.09 -17.27
C THR A 16 4.90 -1.27 -17.40
N GLY A 17 4.36 -2.50 -17.34
CA GLY A 17 5.16 -3.72 -17.45
C GLY A 17 6.39 -3.70 -16.54
N SER A 18 7.59 -3.82 -17.10
CA SER A 18 8.86 -3.71 -16.37
C SER A 18 9.31 -2.27 -16.07
N LYS A 19 8.80 -1.26 -16.78
CA LYS A 19 9.25 0.13 -16.65
C LYS A 19 8.58 0.84 -15.47
N ASP A 20 9.42 1.44 -14.62
CA ASP A 20 9.02 2.33 -13.53
C ASP A 20 9.91 3.58 -13.54
N PRO A 21 9.70 4.50 -14.50
CA PRO A 21 10.61 5.63 -14.74
C PRO A 21 10.70 6.60 -13.57
N TYR A 22 9.64 6.68 -12.76
CA TYR A 22 9.56 7.57 -11.58
C TYR A 22 9.79 6.84 -10.26
N ALA A 23 10.22 5.57 -10.31
CA ALA A 23 10.50 4.74 -9.14
C ALA A 23 9.32 4.63 -8.15
N LEU A 24 8.09 4.59 -8.65
CA LEU A 24 6.86 4.54 -7.85
C LEU A 24 6.76 3.26 -7.03
N ARG A 25 7.23 2.12 -7.55
CA ARG A 25 7.28 0.86 -6.79
C ARG A 25 8.20 1.00 -5.58
N ARG A 26 9.37 1.62 -5.76
CA ARG A 26 10.30 1.92 -4.67
C ARG A 26 9.73 2.96 -3.70
N ALA A 27 8.98 3.94 -4.19
CA ALA A 27 8.33 4.94 -3.36
C ALA A 27 7.26 4.31 -2.44
N ALA A 28 6.38 3.47 -3.01
CA ALA A 28 5.36 2.73 -2.26
C ALA A 28 5.96 1.81 -1.20
N LEU A 29 6.96 1.00 -1.56
CA LEU A 29 7.68 0.15 -0.61
C LEU A 29 8.36 0.97 0.50
N GLY A 30 8.92 2.13 0.17
CA GLY A 30 9.49 3.05 1.15
C GLY A 30 8.46 3.58 2.15
N ILE A 31 7.24 3.89 1.71
CA ILE A 31 6.14 4.31 2.58
C ILE A 31 5.76 3.15 3.52
N LEU A 32 5.53 1.96 2.97
CA LEU A 32 5.17 0.76 3.74
C LEU A 32 6.21 0.42 4.80
N ARG A 33 7.50 0.43 4.44
CA ARG A 33 8.61 0.20 5.39
C ARG A 33 8.61 1.21 6.53
N ILE A 34 8.47 2.51 6.21
CA ILE A 34 8.43 3.54 7.24
C ILE A 34 7.26 3.30 8.20
N LEU A 35 6.06 3.05 7.68
CA LEU A 35 4.87 2.85 8.52
C LEU A 35 4.99 1.61 9.41
N ILE A 36 5.42 0.49 8.84
CA ILE A 36 5.47 -0.80 9.54
C ILE A 36 6.66 -0.86 10.50
N GLU A 37 7.88 -0.59 10.02
CA GLU A 37 9.11 -0.75 10.82
C GLU A 37 9.21 0.30 11.93
N LYS A 38 8.66 1.51 11.72
CA LYS A 38 8.61 2.55 12.76
C LYS A 38 7.33 2.49 13.58
N LYS A 39 6.47 1.50 13.37
CA LYS A 39 5.20 1.30 14.11
C LYS A 39 4.34 2.56 14.12
N LEU A 40 4.23 3.22 12.96
CA LEU A 40 3.38 4.38 12.78
C LEU A 40 2.00 3.92 12.36
N ASP A 41 1.05 4.03 13.28
CA ASP A 41 -0.35 3.76 12.98
C ASP A 41 -0.96 4.97 12.25
N LEU A 42 -0.95 4.90 10.92
CA LEU A 42 -1.45 5.96 10.05
C LEU A 42 -2.60 5.42 9.21
N ASN A 43 -3.73 6.13 9.22
CA ASN A 43 -4.82 5.87 8.31
C ASN A 43 -4.39 6.24 6.88
N LEU A 44 -3.93 5.27 6.10
CA LEU A 44 -3.41 5.47 4.76
C LEU A 44 -4.51 5.94 3.81
N VAL A 45 -5.75 5.50 4.00
CA VAL A 45 -6.91 5.90 3.18
C VAL A 45 -7.15 7.40 3.31
N GLU A 46 -7.24 7.91 4.53
CA GLU A 46 -7.42 9.35 4.79
C GLU A 46 -6.19 10.15 4.34
N THR A 47 -4.99 9.62 4.58
CA THR A 47 -3.75 10.31 4.19
C THR A 47 -3.63 10.45 2.66
N VAL A 48 -3.99 9.41 1.90
CA VAL A 48 -4.00 9.47 0.43
C VAL A 48 -5.06 10.46 -0.05
N LYS A 49 -6.28 10.43 0.52
CA LYS A 49 -7.34 11.39 0.18
C LYS A 49 -6.90 12.83 0.46
N PHE A 50 -6.27 13.07 1.61
CA PHE A 50 -5.70 14.37 1.96
C PHE A 50 -4.60 14.79 0.99
N ALA A 51 -3.70 13.87 0.60
CA ALA A 51 -2.66 14.18 -0.38
C ALA A 51 -3.25 14.54 -1.75
N VAL A 52 -4.32 13.88 -2.20
CA VAL A 52 -5.04 14.24 -3.44
C VAL A 52 -5.58 15.67 -3.35
N THR A 53 -6.15 16.08 -2.22
CA THR A 53 -6.70 17.45 -2.07
C THR A 53 -5.61 18.52 -2.13
N GLN A 54 -4.37 18.21 -1.73
CA GLN A 54 -3.25 19.16 -1.80
C GLN A 54 -2.86 19.52 -3.24
N PHE A 55 -3.18 18.66 -4.22
CA PHE A 55 -2.89 18.95 -5.64
C PHE A 55 -4.00 19.76 -6.32
N GLY A 56 -5.21 19.81 -5.75
CA GLY A 56 -6.34 20.57 -6.29
C GLY A 56 -6.61 20.27 -7.76
N ALA A 57 -6.73 21.31 -8.59
CA ALA A 57 -7.01 21.19 -10.03
C ALA A 57 -5.84 20.64 -10.88
N LYS A 58 -4.65 20.38 -10.28
CA LYS A 58 -3.48 19.86 -11.01
C LYS A 58 -3.60 18.37 -11.36
N VAL A 59 -4.53 17.67 -10.71
CA VAL A 59 -4.76 16.23 -10.90
C VAL A 59 -6.24 15.97 -11.11
N LYS A 60 -6.58 14.87 -11.77
CA LYS A 60 -7.96 14.39 -11.85
C LYS A 60 -8.27 13.58 -10.57
N PRO A 61 -9.14 14.06 -9.66
CA PRO A 61 -9.31 13.41 -8.36
C PRO A 61 -10.16 12.14 -8.42
N ALA A 62 -11.05 12.01 -9.40
CA ALA A 62 -11.98 10.88 -9.51
C ALA A 62 -11.21 9.55 -9.68
N GLY A 63 -11.35 8.65 -8.70
CA GLY A 63 -10.70 7.33 -8.71
C GLY A 63 -9.20 7.34 -8.39
N LEU A 64 -8.59 8.52 -8.20
CA LEU A 64 -7.13 8.63 -8.00
C LEU A 64 -6.69 8.04 -6.65
N ALA A 65 -7.45 8.29 -5.59
CA ALA A 65 -7.14 7.77 -4.27
C ALA A 65 -7.19 6.24 -4.26
N GLU A 66 -8.22 5.67 -4.90
CA GLU A 66 -8.42 4.23 -5.04
C GLU A 66 -7.28 3.58 -5.81
N GLN A 67 -6.91 4.14 -6.97
CA GLN A 67 -5.78 3.64 -7.77
C GLN A 67 -4.45 3.66 -7.00
N VAL A 68 -4.20 4.74 -6.25
CA VAL A 68 -3.00 4.88 -5.42
C VAL A 68 -2.99 3.84 -4.29
N LEU A 69 -4.12 3.67 -3.61
CA LEU A 69 -4.25 2.69 -2.53
C LEU A 69 -4.07 1.26 -3.06
N GLU A 70 -4.76 0.89 -4.14
CA GLU A 70 -4.59 -0.40 -4.82
C GLU A 70 -3.13 -0.66 -5.16
N PHE A 71 -2.44 0.32 -5.77
CA PHE A 71 -1.03 0.20 -6.09
C PHE A 71 -0.15 -0.03 -4.86
N ILE A 72 -0.37 0.71 -3.76
CA ILE A 72 0.38 0.53 -2.51
C ILE A 72 0.15 -0.88 -1.95
N PHE A 73 -1.10 -1.35 -1.89
CA PHE A 73 -1.42 -2.68 -1.37
C PHE A 73 -0.93 -3.81 -2.30
N ASP A 74 -0.90 -3.62 -3.61
CA ASP A 74 -0.27 -4.56 -4.53
C ASP A 74 1.24 -4.66 -4.30
N ARG A 75 1.90 -3.55 -3.93
CA ARG A 75 3.31 -3.59 -3.54
C ARG A 75 3.51 -4.28 -2.20
N LEU A 76 2.59 -4.10 -1.26
CA LEU A 76 2.60 -4.80 0.02
C LEU A 76 2.44 -6.32 -0.18
N ARG A 77 1.52 -6.74 -1.06
CA ARG A 77 1.34 -8.14 -1.45
C ARG A 77 2.64 -8.74 -2.01
N ALA A 78 3.25 -8.08 -2.98
CA ALA A 78 4.50 -8.57 -3.59
C ALA A 78 5.61 -8.74 -2.55
N ARG A 79 5.75 -7.78 -1.62
CA ARG A 79 6.70 -7.89 -0.50
C ARG A 79 6.44 -9.14 0.35
N TYR A 80 5.18 -9.41 0.68
CA TYR A 80 4.81 -10.58 1.47
C TYR A 80 5.04 -11.90 0.72
N GLU A 81 4.77 -11.93 -0.59
CA GLU A 81 5.08 -13.09 -1.43
C GLU A 81 6.60 -13.37 -1.42
N ASP A 82 7.45 -12.33 -1.51
CA ASP A 82 8.90 -12.44 -1.39
C ASP A 82 9.35 -12.93 0.01
N GLU A 83 8.60 -12.60 1.07
CA GLU A 83 8.83 -13.03 2.46
C GLU A 83 8.29 -14.44 2.76
N GLY A 84 7.68 -15.11 1.77
CA GLY A 84 7.11 -16.45 1.91
C GLY A 84 5.75 -16.49 2.64
N VAL A 85 5.05 -15.35 2.72
CA VAL A 85 3.67 -15.30 3.22
C VAL A 85 2.75 -15.92 2.17
N GLU A 86 1.94 -16.89 2.58
CA GLU A 86 0.93 -17.47 1.70
C GLU A 86 -0.09 -16.43 1.21
N VAL A 87 -0.41 -16.48 -0.07
CA VAL A 87 -1.40 -15.58 -0.70
C VAL A 87 -2.74 -15.62 0.05
N ALA A 88 -3.17 -16.79 0.53
CA ALA A 88 -4.40 -16.93 1.30
C ALA A 88 -4.41 -16.10 2.60
N VAL A 89 -3.25 -15.94 3.27
CA VAL A 89 -3.13 -15.11 4.48
C VAL A 89 -3.22 -13.63 4.13
N TYR A 90 -2.55 -13.20 3.06
CA TYR A 90 -2.68 -11.82 2.59
C TYR A 90 -4.15 -11.50 2.25
N LEU A 91 -4.81 -12.39 1.49
CA LEU A 91 -6.19 -12.19 1.05
C LEU A 91 -7.19 -12.17 2.21
N SER A 92 -6.99 -12.99 3.25
CA SER A 92 -7.88 -13.01 4.41
C SER A 92 -7.84 -11.70 5.19
N VAL A 93 -6.65 -11.08 5.32
CA VAL A 93 -6.51 -9.76 5.93
C VAL A 93 -7.02 -8.66 4.99
N ARG A 94 -6.73 -8.75 3.69
CA ARG A 94 -7.15 -7.77 2.68
C ARG A 94 -8.67 -7.66 2.55
N ALA A 95 -9.40 -8.75 2.79
CA ALA A 95 -10.87 -8.77 2.77
C ALA A 95 -11.50 -7.82 3.81
N LEU A 96 -10.81 -7.54 4.92
CA LEU A 96 -11.28 -6.58 5.93
C LEU A 96 -11.00 -5.12 5.58
N GLN A 97 -10.26 -4.88 4.48
CA GLN A 97 -9.80 -3.57 4.03
C GLN A 97 -9.20 -2.68 5.14
N PRO A 98 -8.19 -3.15 5.92
CA PRO A 98 -7.55 -2.32 6.93
C PRO A 98 -6.99 -1.03 6.33
N ALA A 99 -7.28 0.11 6.96
CA ALA A 99 -6.81 1.40 6.49
C ALA A 99 -5.34 1.68 6.87
N SER A 100 -4.81 0.99 7.89
CA SER A 100 -3.45 1.14 8.38
C SER A 100 -2.56 0.01 7.87
N ALA A 101 -1.40 0.36 7.32
CA ALA A 101 -0.41 -0.61 6.87
C ALA A 101 0.20 -1.39 8.06
N LEU A 102 0.29 -0.75 9.24
CA LEU A 102 0.77 -1.39 10.45
C LEU A 102 -0.23 -2.42 10.99
N ASP A 103 -1.52 -2.05 11.09
CA ASP A 103 -2.58 -2.99 11.48
C ASP A 103 -2.67 -4.16 10.49
N PHE A 104 -2.57 -3.89 9.19
CA PHE A 104 -2.51 -4.94 8.17
C PHE A 104 -1.36 -5.92 8.44
N ASP A 105 -0.17 -5.40 8.70
CA ASP A 105 1.02 -6.22 8.97
C ASP A 105 0.86 -7.07 10.23
N GLN A 106 0.38 -6.48 11.31
CA GLN A 106 0.13 -7.19 12.56
C GLN A 106 -0.87 -8.33 12.38
N ARG A 107 -1.94 -8.12 11.60
CA ARG A 107 -2.93 -9.17 11.28
C ARG A 107 -2.32 -10.29 10.44
N VAL A 108 -1.51 -9.96 9.43
CA VAL A 108 -0.81 -10.97 8.62
C VAL A 108 0.07 -11.83 9.51
N GLN A 109 0.91 -11.22 10.35
CA GLN A 109 1.80 -11.94 11.27
C GLN A 109 1.01 -12.80 12.27
N ALA A 110 -0.09 -12.28 12.81
CA ALA A 110 -0.95 -13.03 13.73
C ALA A 110 -1.59 -14.26 13.07
N VAL A 111 -2.12 -14.11 11.85
CA VAL A 111 -2.70 -15.24 11.10
C VAL A 111 -1.63 -16.27 10.74
N GLN A 112 -0.43 -15.84 10.31
CA GLN A 112 0.68 -16.75 10.04
C GLN A 112 1.11 -17.52 11.29
N ALA A 113 1.24 -16.85 12.43
CA ALA A 113 1.60 -17.48 13.69
C ALA A 113 0.54 -18.49 14.13
N PHE A 114 -0.73 -18.12 14.05
CA PHE A 114 -1.85 -18.99 14.42
C PHE A 114 -1.89 -20.28 13.59
N ARG A 115 -1.65 -20.19 12.28
CA ARG A 115 -1.63 -21.37 11.38
C ARG A 115 -0.49 -22.36 11.67
N LYS A 116 0.54 -21.96 12.41
CA LYS A 116 1.66 -22.82 12.82
C LYS A 116 1.39 -23.57 14.13
N LEU A 117 0.30 -23.25 14.85
CA LEU A 117 -0.04 -23.93 16.09
C LEU A 117 -0.50 -25.37 15.80
N PRO A 118 -0.14 -26.34 16.66
CA PRO A 118 -0.67 -27.70 16.56
C PRO A 118 -2.19 -27.70 16.75
N GLN A 119 -2.87 -28.59 16.03
CA GLN A 119 -4.31 -28.83 16.16
C GLN A 119 -4.64 -29.62 17.42
#